data_AF-A0A6Y3SPV7-F1
#
_entry.id   AF-A0A6Y3SPV7-F1
#
_cell.length_a   1.000
_cell.length_b   1.000
_cell.length_c   1.000
_cell.angle_alpha   90.00
_cell.angle_beta   90.00
_cell.angle_gamma   90.00
#
_symmetry.space_group_name_H-M   'P 1'
#
loop_
_entity.id
_entity.type
_entity.pdbx_description
1 polymer ?
#
loop_
_entity_poly.entity_id
_entity_poly.type
_entity_poly.pdbx_seq_one_letter_code
_entity_poly.pdbx_strand_id
1 'polypeptide(L)'
;FSVSRGFNATNLVTILDAPSEKHPLRRSMYSLITKQNYEAISLTLPNCSNCGAKRLADNQKFCHQCGKQLVDESAFRLCMKKNLVELPLTDFQKSVIKQTNFKTVEDVISSKNTATEFMKVKQVAQKRAATLEFKVRTWVNEFLA
;
A
#
# COMPACT_ATOMS: atom_id res chain seq x y z
N PHE A 1 -31.84 -33.16 21.52
CA PHE A 1 -32.66 -33.59 22.66
C PHE A 1 -32.64 -35.12 22.74
N SER A 2 -31.72 -35.66 23.54
CA SER A 2 -31.63 -37.09 23.87
C SER A 2 -32.00 -37.25 25.34
N VAL A 3 -32.95 -38.14 25.64
CA VAL A 3 -33.69 -38.23 26.92
C VAL A 3 -32.88 -38.84 28.07
N SER A 4 -31.58 -39.16 27.90
CA SER A 4 -30.84 -40.04 28.82
C SER A 4 -29.76 -39.40 29.69
N ARG A 5 -29.66 -38.06 29.80
CA ARG A 5 -28.80 -37.42 30.81
C ARG A 5 -29.57 -36.30 31.51
N GLY A 6 -29.71 -36.43 32.83
CA GLY A 6 -30.63 -35.66 33.67
C GLY A 6 -30.55 -34.15 33.47
N PHE A 7 -31.74 -33.53 33.43
CA PHE A 7 -31.92 -32.10 33.39
C PHE A 7 -31.60 -31.52 34.78
N ASN A 8 -30.37 -31.01 34.97
CA ASN A 8 -29.99 -30.38 36.22
C ASN A 8 -30.15 -28.85 36.13
N ALA A 9 -31.22 -28.33 36.75
CA ALA A 9 -31.58 -26.91 36.69
C ALA A 9 -30.52 -26.00 37.29
N THR A 10 -29.79 -26.43 38.34
CA THR A 10 -28.73 -25.60 38.94
C THR A 10 -27.55 -25.40 38.00
N ASN A 11 -27.20 -26.41 37.19
CA ASN A 11 -26.15 -26.28 36.18
C ASN A 11 -26.55 -25.34 35.04
N LEU A 12 -27.84 -25.19 34.72
CA LEU A 12 -28.28 -24.23 33.70
C LEU A 12 -28.23 -22.80 34.21
N VAL A 13 -28.62 -22.57 35.47
CA VAL A 13 -28.53 -21.24 36.09
C VAL A 13 -27.07 -20.80 36.16
N THR A 14 -26.15 -21.68 36.54
CA THR A 14 -24.71 -21.33 36.57
C THR A 14 -24.13 -21.04 35.19
N ILE A 15 -24.61 -21.69 34.12
CA ILE A 15 -24.20 -21.40 32.74
C ILE A 15 -24.78 -20.07 32.24
N LEU A 16 -26.01 -19.73 32.62
CA LEU A 16 -26.67 -18.47 32.22
C LEU A 16 -26.09 -17.26 32.96
N ASP A 17 -25.71 -17.43 34.22
CA ASP A 17 -25.08 -16.38 35.04
C ASP A 17 -23.57 -16.23 34.80
N ALA A 18 -22.95 -17.17 34.07
CA ALA A 18 -21.55 -17.06 33.70
C ALA A 18 -21.34 -15.84 32.78
N PRO A 19 -20.27 -15.05 33.00
CA PRO A 19 -19.94 -13.94 32.11
C PRO A 19 -19.73 -14.49 30.71
N SER A 20 -20.31 -13.81 29.70
CA SER A 20 -20.16 -14.22 28.30
C SER A 20 -18.68 -14.15 27.91
N GLU A 21 -17.99 -15.30 27.98
CA GLU A 21 -16.67 -15.43 27.40
C GLU A 21 -16.82 -15.23 25.90
N LYS A 22 -16.23 -14.15 25.39
CA LYS A 22 -16.10 -13.94 23.95
C LYS A 22 -15.14 -15.00 23.43
N HIS A 23 -15.63 -16.20 23.17
CA HIS A 23 -14.84 -17.21 22.49
C HIS A 23 -14.40 -16.61 21.16
N PRO A 24 -13.08 -16.52 20.90
CA PRO A 24 -12.62 -16.02 19.62
C PRO A 24 -13.14 -16.97 18.55
N LEU A 25 -14.08 -16.47 17.74
CA LEU A 25 -14.57 -17.22 16.60
C LEU A 25 -13.38 -17.48 15.69
N ARG A 26 -12.94 -18.73 15.60
CA ARG A 26 -11.96 -19.15 14.60
C ARG A 26 -12.65 -19.13 13.23
N ARG A 27 -12.73 -17.93 12.65
CA ARG A 27 -13.21 -17.72 11.28
C ARG A 27 -12.17 -18.29 10.32
N SER A 28 -12.56 -19.23 9.48
CA SER A 28 -11.74 -19.67 8.35
C SER A 28 -11.81 -18.61 7.25
N MET A 29 -10.80 -18.53 6.37
CA MET A 29 -10.86 -17.62 5.21
C MET A 29 -12.13 -17.83 4.38
N TYR A 30 -12.62 -19.07 4.31
CA TYR A 30 -13.84 -19.45 3.62
C TYR A 30 -15.13 -18.93 4.29
N SER A 31 -15.07 -18.47 5.54
CA SER A 31 -16.21 -17.80 6.18
C SER A 31 -16.36 -16.34 5.73
N LEU A 32 -15.33 -15.75 5.14
CA LEU A 32 -15.32 -14.37 4.64
C LEU A 32 -15.43 -14.33 3.12
N ILE A 33 -14.83 -15.30 2.42
CA ILE A 33 -14.74 -15.34 0.96
C ILE A 33 -15.19 -16.72 0.49
N THR A 34 -16.12 -16.78 -0.47
CA THR A 34 -16.53 -18.05 -1.08
C THR A 34 -15.37 -18.69 -1.83
N LYS A 35 -15.33 -20.02 -1.90
CA LYS A 35 -14.25 -20.76 -2.58
C LYS A 35 -14.05 -20.31 -4.03
N GLN A 36 -15.15 -20.00 -4.73
CA GLN A 36 -15.13 -19.45 -6.09
C GLN A 36 -14.41 -18.10 -6.18
N ASN A 37 -14.68 -17.20 -5.23
CA ASN A 37 -14.03 -15.90 -5.20
C ASN A 37 -12.54 -16.02 -4.83
N TYR A 38 -12.18 -16.99 -3.99
CA TYR A 38 -10.79 -17.24 -3.63
C TYR A 38 -9.97 -17.73 -4.83
N GLU A 39 -10.50 -18.66 -5.62
CA GLU A 39 -9.85 -19.15 -6.85
C GLU A 39 -9.77 -18.09 -7.95
N ALA A 40 -10.67 -17.10 -7.94
CA ALA A 40 -10.66 -15.98 -8.86
C ALA A 40 -9.61 -14.90 -8.52
N ILE A 41 -9.02 -14.93 -7.32
CA ILE A 41 -7.94 -14.01 -6.95
C ILE A 41 -6.70 -14.38 -7.76
N SER A 42 -6.43 -13.59 -8.79
CA SER A 42 -5.22 -13.69 -9.59
C SER A 42 -4.33 -12.47 -9.34
N LEU A 43 -3.02 -12.70 -9.34
CA LEU A 43 -2.05 -11.61 -9.31
C LEU A 43 -2.08 -10.91 -10.67
N THR A 44 -2.46 -9.63 -10.69
CA THR A 44 -2.42 -8.81 -11.90
C THR A 44 -0.98 -8.43 -12.19
N LEU A 45 -0.30 -9.26 -12.99
CA LEU A 45 1.06 -8.97 -13.45
C LEU A 45 1.05 -7.82 -14.46
N PRO A 46 2.10 -6.98 -14.51
CA PRO A 46 2.20 -5.91 -15.49
C PRO A 46 2.26 -6.48 -16.91
N ASN A 47 1.56 -5.85 -17.85
CA ASN A 47 1.67 -6.20 -19.26
C ASN A 47 3.07 -5.86 -19.81
N CYS A 48 3.44 -6.47 -20.93
CA CYS A 48 4.66 -6.11 -21.64
C CYS A 48 4.62 -4.62 -22.05
N SER A 49 5.68 -3.88 -21.74
CA SER A 49 5.83 -2.45 -22.09
C SER A 49 5.91 -2.18 -23.60
N ASN A 50 6.16 -3.21 -24.42
CA ASN A 50 6.33 -3.07 -25.87
C ASN A 50 5.13 -3.53 -26.67
N CYS A 51 4.53 -4.67 -26.33
CA CYS A 51 3.43 -5.26 -27.10
C CYS A 51 2.12 -5.38 -26.32
N GLY A 52 2.09 -5.02 -25.03
CA GLY A 52 0.89 -5.10 -24.19
C GLY A 52 0.45 -6.52 -23.81
N ALA A 53 1.17 -7.57 -24.26
CA ALA A 53 0.83 -8.95 -23.93
C ALA A 53 0.97 -9.22 -22.42
N LYS A 54 0.03 -9.99 -21.86
CA LYS A 54 0.02 -10.37 -20.44
C LYS A 54 1.22 -11.27 -20.10
N ARG A 55 1.85 -11.06 -18.94
CA ARG A 55 2.87 -12.00 -18.44
C ARG A 55 2.19 -13.29 -18.00
N LEU A 56 2.75 -14.44 -18.38
CA LEU A 56 2.22 -15.74 -17.94
C LEU A 56 2.75 -16.15 -16.57
N ALA A 57 4.00 -15.76 -16.28
CA ALA A 57 4.68 -16.05 -15.04
C ALA A 57 5.41 -14.81 -14.54
N ASP A 58 5.58 -14.72 -13.23
CA ASP A 58 6.26 -13.61 -12.56
C ASP A 58 7.75 -13.57 -12.93
N ASN A 59 8.42 -14.72 -12.91
CA ASN A 59 9.85 -14.86 -13.22
C ASN A 59 10.20 -14.80 -14.73
N GLN A 60 9.29 -14.31 -15.57
CA GLN A 60 9.46 -14.29 -17.01
C GLN A 60 10.40 -13.13 -17.42
N LYS A 61 11.64 -13.45 -17.83
CA LYS A 61 12.63 -12.45 -18.24
C LYS A 61 12.37 -11.80 -19.60
N PHE A 62 11.67 -12.50 -20.51
CA PHE A 62 11.41 -12.04 -21.87
C PHE A 62 9.95 -12.27 -22.25
N CYS A 63 9.35 -11.32 -22.97
CA CYS A 63 7.97 -11.44 -23.41
C CYS A 63 7.79 -12.63 -24.35
N HIS A 64 6.80 -13.47 -24.07
CA HIS A 64 6.44 -14.63 -24.89
C HIS A 64 6.02 -14.22 -26.32
N GLN A 65 5.43 -13.03 -26.48
CA GLN A 65 4.89 -12.55 -27.75
C GLN A 65 5.92 -11.79 -28.60
N CYS A 66 6.72 -10.90 -28.00
CA CYS A 66 7.63 -10.02 -28.74
C CYS A 66 9.12 -10.24 -28.47
N GLY A 67 9.49 -11.19 -27.60
CA GLY A 67 10.89 -11.49 -27.27
C GLY A 67 11.64 -10.39 -26.51
N LYS A 68 11.03 -9.22 -26.27
CA LYS A 68 11.68 -8.12 -25.55
C LYS A 68 11.85 -8.46 -24.08
N GLN A 69 12.99 -8.07 -23.51
CA GLN A 69 13.25 -8.21 -22.08
C GLN A 69 12.15 -7.50 -21.29
N LEU A 70 11.48 -8.27 -20.42
CA LEU A 70 10.55 -7.73 -19.45
C LEU A 70 11.40 -7.11 -18.36
N VAL A 71 11.42 -5.78 -18.34
CA VAL A 71 12.09 -5.05 -17.28
C VAL A 71 11.15 -5.12 -16.07
N ASP A 72 11.59 -5.86 -15.06
CA ASP A 72 11.06 -5.67 -13.72
C ASP A 72 11.71 -4.42 -13.17
N GLU A 73 11.02 -3.30 -13.35
CA GLU A 73 11.45 -2.07 -12.71
C GLU A 73 11.23 -2.26 -11.21
N SER A 74 12.32 -2.24 -10.44
CA SER A 74 12.24 -2.43 -8.99
C SER A 74 11.24 -1.44 -8.40
N ALA A 75 10.49 -1.85 -7.38
CA ALA A 75 9.57 -0.97 -6.66
C ALA A 75 10.24 0.36 -6.25
N PHE A 76 11.54 0.30 -5.92
CA PHE A 76 12.38 1.47 -5.70
C PHE A 76 12.44 2.43 -6.89
N ARG A 77 12.72 1.96 -8.11
CA ARG A 77 12.79 2.81 -9.30
C ARG A 77 11.43 3.40 -9.66
N LEU A 78 10.35 2.65 -9.46
CA LEU A 78 8.99 3.15 -9.65
C LEU A 78 8.66 4.29 -8.67
N CYS A 79 9.05 4.13 -7.40
CA CYS A 79 8.90 5.14 -6.36
C CYS A 79 9.66 6.44 -6.74
N MET A 80 10.92 6.31 -7.14
CA MET A 80 11.80 7.45 -7.44
C MET A 80 11.35 8.25 -8.67
N LYS A 81 10.83 7.57 -9.70
CA LYS A 81 10.30 8.20 -10.92
C LYS A 81 8.96 8.93 -10.71
N LYS A 82 8.29 8.74 -9.58
CA LYS A 82 6.97 9.33 -9.33
C LYS A 82 7.07 10.85 -9.30
N ASN A 83 6.13 11.53 -9.95
CA ASN A 83 6.04 12.98 -9.95
C ASN A 83 5.61 13.49 -8.58
N LEU A 84 6.26 14.55 -8.10
CA LEU A 84 5.95 15.15 -6.80
C LEU A 84 4.52 15.70 -6.69
N VAL A 85 3.95 16.13 -7.82
CA VAL A 85 2.61 16.71 -7.90
C VAL A 85 1.50 15.68 -7.67
N GLU A 86 1.79 14.40 -7.96
CA GLU A 86 0.85 13.29 -7.81
C GLU A 86 0.74 12.79 -6.36
N LEU A 87 1.64 13.24 -5.47
CA LEU A 87 1.57 12.86 -4.06
C LEU A 87 0.37 13.53 -3.37
N PRO A 88 -0.14 12.92 -2.27
CA PRO A 88 -1.21 13.47 -1.46
C PRO A 88 -0.74 14.68 -0.62
N LEU A 89 -0.37 15.75 -1.30
CA LEU A 89 0.06 17.02 -0.75
C LEU A 89 -1.06 18.05 -0.79
N THR A 90 -0.99 19.06 0.08
CA THR A 90 -1.95 20.17 0.08
C THR A 90 -1.74 21.06 -1.16
N ASP A 91 -2.77 21.81 -1.57
CA ASP A 91 -2.69 22.65 -2.78
C ASP A 91 -1.57 23.70 -2.69
N PHE A 92 -1.33 24.24 -1.50
CA PHE A 92 -0.19 25.10 -1.24
C PHE A 92 1.15 24.38 -1.46
N GLN A 93 1.29 23.13 -1.00
CA GLN A 93 2.51 22.36 -1.19
C GLN A 93 2.75 22.03 -2.68
N LYS A 94 1.68 21.74 -3.42
CA LYS A 94 1.74 21.56 -4.87
C LYS A 94 2.13 22.83 -5.61
N SER A 95 1.65 24.00 -5.19
CA SER A 95 2.04 25.27 -5.81
C SER A 95 3.51 25.61 -5.54
N VAL A 96 4.03 25.28 -4.36
CA VAL A 96 5.46 25.40 -4.04
C VAL A 96 6.29 24.51 -4.95
N ILE A 97 5.92 23.23 -5.10
CA ILE A 97 6.64 22.28 -5.97
C ILE A 97 6.64 22.73 -7.44
N LYS A 98 5.55 23.31 -7.93
CA LYS A 98 5.48 23.86 -9.31
C LYS A 98 6.45 25.01 -9.54
N GLN A 99 6.87 25.72 -8.49
CA GLN A 99 7.79 26.86 -8.56
C GLN A 99 9.24 26.46 -8.33
N THR A 100 9.51 25.24 -7.84
CA THR A 100 10.87 24.73 -7.66
C THR A 100 11.33 23.92 -8.88
N ASN A 101 12.63 23.61 -8.91
CA ASN A 101 13.22 22.74 -9.93
C ASN A 101 12.97 21.25 -9.68
N PHE A 102 12.37 20.88 -8.54
CA PHE A 102 12.14 19.49 -8.17
C PHE A 102 10.88 18.96 -8.84
N LYS A 103 11.03 17.92 -9.68
CA LYS A 103 9.92 17.31 -10.42
C LYS A 103 9.58 15.93 -9.87
N THR A 104 10.60 15.13 -9.54
CA THR A 104 10.43 13.75 -9.09
C THR A 104 10.82 13.58 -7.62
N VAL A 105 10.37 12.47 -7.03
CA VAL A 105 10.76 12.08 -5.68
C VAL A 105 12.27 11.89 -5.57
N GLU A 106 12.91 11.39 -6.64
CA GLU A 106 14.36 11.26 -6.75
C GLU A 106 15.10 12.57 -6.48
N ASP A 107 14.63 13.68 -7.06
CA ASP A 107 15.30 14.98 -6.93
C ASP A 107 15.34 15.45 -5.46
N VAL A 108 14.28 15.15 -4.71
CA VAL A 108 14.16 15.52 -3.29
C VAL A 108 15.05 14.63 -2.43
N ILE A 109 15.08 13.32 -2.68
CA ILE A 109 15.90 12.40 -1.87
C ILE A 109 17.39 12.53 -2.18
N SER A 110 17.75 12.83 -3.42
CA SER A 110 19.13 12.97 -3.89
C SER A 110 19.78 14.30 -3.48
N SER A 111 18.99 15.36 -3.34
CA SER A 111 19.51 16.67 -2.97
C SER A 111 19.93 16.73 -1.50
N LYS A 112 21.16 17.19 -1.25
CA LYS A 112 21.72 17.33 0.10
C LYS A 112 21.04 18.44 0.92
N ASN A 113 20.50 19.46 0.24
CA ASN A 113 19.93 20.66 0.86
C ASN A 113 18.52 20.98 0.32
N THR A 114 17.62 20.00 0.40
CA THR A 114 16.17 20.10 0.10
C THR A 114 15.54 21.37 0.65
N ALA A 115 15.78 21.66 1.94
CA ALA A 115 15.15 22.77 2.64
C ALA A 115 15.48 24.13 2.01
N THR A 116 16.72 24.31 1.54
CA THR A 116 17.16 25.58 0.92
C THR A 116 16.48 25.84 -0.42
N GLU A 117 16.26 24.79 -1.21
CA GLU A 117 15.58 24.89 -2.50
C GLU A 117 14.08 25.20 -2.30
N PHE A 118 13.43 24.58 -1.32
CA PHE A 118 12.04 24.94 -0.98
C PHE A 118 11.92 26.36 -0.43
N MET A 119 12.92 26.87 0.29
CA MET A 119 12.93 28.23 0.82
C MET A 119 13.12 29.32 -0.23
N LYS A 120 13.58 29.00 -1.45
CA LYS A 120 13.64 29.97 -2.56
C LYS A 120 12.24 30.44 -2.99
N VAL A 121 11.21 29.65 -2.69
CA VAL A 121 9.82 29.98 -3.01
C VAL A 121 9.27 30.98 -1.99
N LYS A 122 8.53 31.97 -2.47
CA LYS A 122 7.88 32.98 -1.61
C LYS A 122 6.98 32.29 -0.57
N GLN A 123 7.00 32.79 0.66
CA GLN A 123 6.19 32.30 1.79
C GLN A 123 6.55 30.89 2.32
N VAL A 124 7.73 30.36 1.98
CA VAL A 124 8.24 29.10 2.52
C VAL A 124 9.45 29.37 3.41
N ALA A 125 9.28 29.18 4.72
CA ALA A 125 10.36 29.22 5.70
C ALA A 125 10.78 27.79 6.10
N GLN A 126 11.85 27.69 6.90
CA GLN A 126 12.46 26.43 7.34
C GLN A 126 11.43 25.39 7.84
N LYS A 127 10.49 25.79 8.70
CA LYS A 127 9.47 24.88 9.26
C LYS A 127 8.56 24.26 8.18
N ARG A 128 8.17 25.06 7.18
CA ARG A 128 7.32 24.60 6.07
C ARG A 128 8.09 23.68 5.14
N ALA A 129 9.34 24.02 4.85
CA ALA A 129 10.25 23.17 4.06
C ALA A 129 10.48 21.80 4.72
N ALA A 130 10.79 21.79 6.03
CA ALA A 130 10.97 20.56 6.79
C ALA A 130 9.70 19.70 6.83
N THR A 131 8.52 20.32 6.96
CA THR A 131 7.24 19.60 6.94
C THR A 131 6.99 18.95 5.58
N LEU A 132 7.34 19.64 4.49
CA LEU A 132 7.21 19.10 3.13
C LEU A 132 8.15 17.91 2.92
N GLU A 133 9.42 18.06 3.31
CA GLU A 133 10.40 16.98 3.25
C GLU A 133 9.96 15.76 4.05
N PHE A 134 9.46 15.98 5.28
CA PHE A 134 8.95 14.91 6.12
C PHE A 134 7.82 14.15 5.42
N LYS A 135 6.84 14.84 4.82
CA LYS A 135 5.76 14.18 4.09
C LYS A 135 6.26 13.34 2.90
N VAL A 136 7.22 13.86 2.14
CA VAL A 136 7.81 13.11 1.02
C VAL A 136 8.53 11.87 1.53
N ARG A 137 9.34 11.98 2.59
CA ARG A 137 10.04 10.83 3.19
C ARG A 137 9.07 9.79 3.77
N THR A 138 8.03 10.22 4.47
CA THR A 138 6.99 9.33 5.00
C THR A 138 6.29 8.58 3.88
N TRP A 139 5.94 9.26 2.79
CA TRP A 139 5.33 8.61 1.63
C TRP A 139 6.26 7.59 0.97
N VAL A 140 7.56 7.89 0.84
CA VAL A 140 8.55 6.93 0.31
C VAL A 140 8.65 5.71 1.21
N ASN A 141 8.68 5.90 2.53
CA ASN A 141 8.74 4.80 3.48
C ASN A 141 7.46 3.93 3.40
N GLU A 142 6.28 4.55 3.30
CA GLU A 142 5.02 3.82 3.12
C GLU A 142 4.95 3.06 1.78
N PHE A 143 5.57 3.60 0.72
CA PHE A 143 5.58 2.94 -0.58
C PHE A 143 6.54 1.74 -0.63
N LEU A 144 7.62 1.76 0.15
CA LEU A 144 8.66 0.73 0.16
C LEU A 144 8.53 -0.28 1.31
N ALA A 145 7.60 -0.05 2.25
CA ALA A 145 7.24 -0.98 3.32
C ALA A 145 6.30 -2.07 2.80
#